data_AF-A0A433PY03-F1
#
_entry.id   AF-A0A433PY03-F1
#
_cell.length_a   1.000
_cell.length_b   1.000
_cell.length_c   1.000
_cell.angle_alpha   90.00
_cell.angle_beta   90.00
_cell.angle_gamma   90.00
#
_symmetry.space_group_name_H-M   'P 1'
#
loop_
_entity.id
_entity.type
_entity.pdbx_description
1 polymer ?
#
loop_
_entity_poly.entity_id
_entity_poly.type
_entity_poly.pdbx_seq_one_letter_code
_entity_poly.pdbx_strand_id
1 'polypeptide(L)'
;MSNTGTTPRLIPSIVKDRVANYLSTTANGSDVNLTSILWKHRSASQDHVTLEVYSVPDLRRIPFEEAIKANFKPTKVGERFGPSWSTHWFRVHITIPAAFEGQEVQLSWNADNEGLIWTTSGKPLQGLTGGGNVYLITLASPVPLLFLQLIA
;
A
#
# COMPACT_ATOMS: atom_id res chain seq x y z
N MET A 1 25.39 11.70 -49.69
CA MET A 1 24.54 12.81 -49.20
C MET A 1 24.65 12.81 -47.68
N SER A 2 25.46 13.70 -47.10
CA SER A 2 25.66 13.80 -45.65
C SER A 2 24.54 14.64 -45.03
N ASN A 3 23.75 14.03 -44.14
CA ASN A 3 22.69 14.71 -43.41
C ASN A 3 23.29 15.68 -42.38
N THR A 4 23.49 16.95 -42.74
CA THR A 4 23.97 18.02 -41.84
C THR A 4 22.81 18.64 -41.07
N GLY A 5 21.99 17.81 -40.42
CA GLY A 5 20.90 18.29 -39.57
C GLY A 5 21.45 18.83 -38.26
N THR A 6 21.42 20.16 -38.07
CA THR A 6 21.71 20.80 -36.78
C THR A 6 20.77 20.24 -35.72
N THR A 7 21.31 19.56 -34.70
CA THR A 7 20.49 19.04 -33.60
C THR A 7 19.88 20.22 -32.83
N PRO A 8 18.54 20.30 -32.71
CA PRO A 8 17.89 21.39 -32.00
C PRO A 8 18.34 21.45 -30.54
N ARG A 9 18.54 22.67 -30.02
CA ARG A 9 18.88 22.87 -28.61
C ARG A 9 17.70 22.47 -27.74
N LEU A 10 17.92 21.55 -26.80
CA LEU A 10 16.91 21.17 -25.81
C LEU A 10 16.66 22.33 -24.84
N ILE A 11 15.40 22.66 -24.61
CA ILE A 11 14.97 23.65 -23.62
C ILE A 11 14.83 22.92 -22.27
N PRO A 12 15.62 23.24 -21.23
CA PRO A 12 15.66 22.46 -20.00
C PRO A 12 14.32 22.35 -19.27
N SER A 13 13.50 23.41 -19.26
CA SER A 13 12.16 23.38 -18.66
C SER A 13 11.26 22.36 -19.34
N ILE A 14 11.17 22.39 -20.67
CA ILE A 14 10.36 21.46 -21.46
C ILE A 14 10.81 20.01 -21.22
N VAL A 15 12.11 19.75 -21.17
CA VAL A 15 12.61 18.38 -20.91
C VAL A 15 12.21 17.90 -19.52
N LYS A 16 12.35 18.74 -18.49
CA LYS A 16 11.93 18.41 -17.12
C LYS A 16 10.44 18.14 -17.04
N ASP A 17 9.61 18.98 -17.67
CA ASP A 17 8.16 18.83 -17.66
C ASP A 17 7.73 17.52 -18.35
N ARG A 18 8.40 17.14 -19.45
CA ARG A 18 8.13 15.87 -20.12
C ARG A 18 8.46 14.66 -19.24
N VAL A 19 9.59 14.70 -18.53
CA VAL A 19 9.94 13.62 -17.59
C VAL A 19 8.94 13.55 -16.44
N ALA A 20 8.54 14.69 -15.87
CA ALA A 20 7.54 14.74 -14.82
C ALA A 20 6.19 14.15 -15.28
N ASN A 21 5.71 14.53 -16.47
CA ASN A 21 4.47 13.98 -17.05
C ASN A 21 4.56 12.48 -17.35
N TYR A 22 5.74 11.99 -17.76
CA TYR A 22 5.97 10.58 -18.03
C TYR A 22 5.88 9.70 -16.78
N LEU A 23 6.12 10.27 -15.60
CA LEU A 23 6.04 9.60 -14.30
C LEU A 23 4.77 9.94 -13.50
N SER A 24 3.90 10.80 -14.03
CA SER A 24 2.74 11.30 -13.30
C SER A 24 1.57 10.32 -13.34
N THR A 25 0.90 10.12 -12.21
CA THR A 25 -0.33 9.32 -12.12
C THR A 25 -1.61 10.13 -12.38
N THR A 26 -1.49 11.46 -12.56
CA THR A 26 -2.64 12.37 -12.66
C THR A 26 -2.58 13.32 -13.86
N ALA A 27 -1.46 13.38 -14.58
CA ALA A 27 -1.33 14.22 -15.76
C ALA A 27 -2.09 13.63 -16.96
N ASN A 28 -2.36 14.48 -17.96
CA ASN A 28 -2.87 14.03 -19.25
C ASN A 28 -1.90 13.02 -19.89
N GLY A 29 -2.43 11.89 -20.37
CA GLY A 29 -1.62 10.78 -20.87
C GLY A 29 -1.10 9.82 -19.80
N SER A 30 -1.55 9.96 -18.54
CA SER A 30 -1.21 9.01 -17.46
C SER A 30 -1.73 7.59 -17.70
N ASP A 31 -2.67 7.42 -18.64
CA ASP A 31 -3.17 6.15 -19.14
C ASP A 31 -2.20 5.42 -20.09
N VAL A 32 -1.22 6.14 -20.66
CA VAL A 32 -0.25 5.59 -21.63
C VAL A 32 1.23 5.84 -21.25
N ASN A 33 1.49 6.43 -20.08
CA ASN A 33 2.85 6.73 -19.64
C ASN A 33 3.51 5.55 -18.88
N LEU A 34 4.68 5.77 -18.28
CA LEU A 34 5.37 4.69 -17.56
C LEU A 34 4.52 4.10 -16.44
N THR A 35 3.77 4.94 -15.72
CA THR A 35 3.01 4.49 -14.56
C THR A 35 1.82 3.60 -14.92
N SER A 36 1.27 3.73 -16.13
CA SER A 36 0.18 2.84 -16.58
C SER A 36 0.64 1.42 -16.88
N ILE A 37 1.93 1.22 -17.17
CA ILE A 37 2.48 -0.11 -17.43
C ILE A 37 3.12 -0.77 -16.22
N LEU A 38 3.38 0.00 -15.15
CA LEU A 38 3.96 -0.54 -13.90
C LEU A 38 3.00 -1.54 -13.22
N TRP A 39 1.69 -1.27 -13.26
CA TRP A 39 0.68 -2.05 -12.55
C TRP A 39 -0.31 -2.70 -13.51
N LYS A 40 -0.13 -4.00 -13.79
CA LYS A 40 -1.02 -4.75 -14.71
C LYS A 40 -2.44 -4.91 -14.16
N HIS A 41 -2.55 -5.16 -12.86
CA HIS A 41 -3.83 -5.35 -12.18
C HIS A 41 -3.81 -4.63 -10.83
N ARG A 42 -4.94 -4.03 -10.46
CA ARG A 42 -5.15 -3.40 -9.16
C ARG A 42 -6.59 -3.60 -8.73
N SER A 43 -6.80 -3.98 -7.48
CA SER A 43 -8.13 -4.13 -6.90
C SER A 43 -8.12 -3.66 -5.46
N ALA A 44 -9.20 -2.98 -5.07
CA ALA A 44 -9.50 -2.61 -3.69
C ALA A 44 -10.89 -3.11 -3.27
N SER A 45 -11.45 -4.09 -4.01
CA SER A 45 -12.76 -4.64 -3.70
C SER A 45 -12.75 -5.35 -2.34
N GLN A 46 -13.84 -5.18 -1.59
CA GLN A 46 -14.07 -5.89 -0.34
C GLN A 46 -14.20 -7.41 -0.54
N ASP A 47 -14.49 -7.86 -1.76
CA ASP A 47 -14.51 -9.30 -2.10
C ASP A 47 -13.13 -9.95 -1.96
N HIS A 48 -12.07 -9.15 -2.07
CA HIS A 48 -10.68 -9.61 -2.07
C HIS A 48 -9.92 -9.18 -0.82
N VAL A 49 -10.28 -8.06 -0.20
CA VAL A 49 -9.64 -7.55 1.00
C VAL A 49 -10.70 -7.16 2.03
N THR A 50 -10.79 -7.91 3.11
CA THR A 50 -11.65 -7.55 4.25
C THR A 50 -10.81 -7.14 5.45
N LEU A 51 -11.28 -6.10 6.14
CA LEU A 51 -10.59 -5.49 7.27
C LEU A 51 -11.44 -5.63 8.53
N GLU A 52 -10.80 -6.09 9.60
CA GLU A 52 -11.33 -5.97 10.94
C GLU A 52 -10.33 -5.23 11.82
N VAL A 53 -10.81 -4.57 12.87
CA VAL A 53 -9.98 -3.75 13.76
C VAL A 53 -10.32 -4.01 15.21
N TYR A 54 -9.27 -3.99 16.03
CA TYR A 54 -9.34 -3.90 17.48
C TYR A 54 -8.54 -2.68 17.94
N SER A 55 -9.22 -1.73 18.57
CA SER A 55 -8.59 -0.54 19.15
C SER A 55 -8.21 -0.82 20.60
N VAL A 56 -6.93 -0.67 20.93
CA VAL A 56 -6.45 -0.92 22.29
C VAL A 56 -6.92 0.23 23.20
N PRO A 57 -7.62 -0.06 24.32
CA PRO A 57 -8.08 0.98 25.23
C PRO A 57 -6.92 1.62 26.01
N ASP A 58 -7.19 2.79 26.58
CA ASP A 58 -6.32 3.49 27.54
C ASP A 58 -4.91 3.84 27.01
N LEU A 59 -4.75 3.99 25.68
CA LEU A 59 -3.47 4.27 25.02
C LEU A 59 -2.36 3.25 25.35
N ARG A 60 -2.75 2.04 25.78
CA ARG A 60 -1.82 0.97 26.10
C ARG A 60 -1.22 0.38 24.83
N ARG A 61 -0.05 -0.22 24.99
CA ARG A 61 0.58 -1.09 24.00
C ARG A 61 0.54 -2.51 24.54
N ILE A 62 -0.01 -3.42 23.75
CA ILE A 62 -0.15 -4.83 24.11
C ILE A 62 0.72 -5.69 23.19
N PRO A 63 1.24 -6.83 23.67
CA PRO A 63 1.99 -7.75 22.83
C PRO A 63 1.08 -8.44 21.81
N PHE A 64 1.68 -8.96 20.74
CA PHE A 64 0.99 -9.70 19.69
C PHE A 64 0.05 -10.79 20.23
N GLU A 65 0.53 -11.60 21.19
CA GLU A 65 -0.22 -12.72 21.76
C GLU A 65 -1.52 -12.32 22.48
N GLU A 66 -1.58 -11.09 22.99
CA GLU A 66 -2.79 -10.52 23.57
C GLU A 66 -3.69 -9.97 22.45
N ALA A 67 -3.11 -9.24 21.50
CA ALA A 67 -3.83 -8.59 20.42
C ALA A 67 -4.61 -9.57 19.53
N ILE A 68 -4.04 -10.71 19.17
CA ILE A 68 -4.69 -11.67 18.26
C ILE A 68 -5.95 -12.32 18.86
N LYS A 69 -6.04 -12.35 20.19
CA LYS A 69 -7.17 -12.92 20.95
C LYS A 69 -8.29 -11.90 21.20
N ALA A 70 -8.06 -10.64 20.83
CA ALA A 70 -9.04 -9.59 21.02
C ALA A 70 -10.29 -9.79 20.15
N ASN A 71 -11.36 -9.08 20.51
CA ASN A 71 -12.61 -9.08 19.75
C ASN A 71 -12.53 -8.03 18.63
N PHE A 72 -12.08 -8.46 17.46
CA PHE A 72 -12.02 -7.61 16.25
C PHE A 72 -13.42 -7.31 15.73
N LYS A 73 -13.61 -6.11 15.19
CA LYS A 73 -14.87 -5.66 14.60
C LYS A 73 -14.65 -5.27 13.14
N PRO A 74 -15.61 -5.49 12.23
CA PRO A 74 -15.48 -5.08 10.83
C PRO A 74 -15.16 -3.58 10.68
N THR A 75 -14.31 -3.25 9.72
CA THR A 75 -13.98 -1.86 9.35
C THR A 75 -13.74 -1.74 7.84
N LYS A 76 -13.41 -0.53 7.36
CA LYS A 76 -13.27 -0.22 5.94
C LYS A 76 -12.21 0.85 5.70
N VAL A 77 -11.74 0.92 4.46
CA VAL A 77 -10.88 2.02 3.99
C VAL A 77 -11.62 3.36 4.14
N GLY A 78 -10.92 4.36 4.66
CA GLY A 78 -11.46 5.70 4.94
C GLY A 78 -12.03 5.88 6.35
N GLU A 79 -12.10 4.83 7.16
CA GLU A 79 -12.42 4.93 8.58
C GLU A 79 -11.33 5.72 9.33
N ARG A 80 -11.73 6.50 10.33
CA ARG A 80 -10.83 7.35 11.12
C ARG A 80 -10.55 6.73 12.47
N PHE A 81 -9.28 6.75 12.86
CA PHE A 81 -8.78 6.17 14.11
C PHE A 81 -8.05 7.23 14.93
N GLY A 82 -8.06 7.06 16.25
CA GLY A 82 -7.46 8.00 17.19
C GLY A 82 -7.88 7.69 18.64
N PRO A 83 -7.51 8.54 19.61
CA PRO A 83 -6.75 9.79 19.44
C PRO A 83 -5.26 9.54 19.16
N SER A 84 -4.47 10.58 18.91
CA SER A 84 -3.01 10.40 18.71
C SER A 84 -2.39 9.55 19.82
N TRP A 85 -1.41 8.73 19.43
CA TRP A 85 -0.72 7.70 20.20
C TRP A 85 -1.55 6.46 20.52
N SER A 86 -2.79 6.35 20.04
CA SER A 86 -3.58 5.11 20.15
C SER A 86 -3.00 4.01 19.28
N THR A 87 -3.10 2.77 19.77
CA THR A 87 -2.70 1.58 19.01
C THR A 87 -3.93 0.85 18.48
N HIS A 88 -3.94 0.57 17.18
CA HIS A 88 -5.00 -0.19 16.51
C HIS A 88 -4.39 -1.43 15.87
N TRP A 89 -4.98 -2.58 16.17
CA TRP A 89 -4.63 -3.83 15.50
C TRP A 89 -5.65 -4.09 14.40
N PHE A 90 -5.16 -4.27 13.18
CA PHE A 90 -5.99 -4.69 12.07
C PHE A 90 -5.74 -6.15 11.78
N ARG A 91 -6.83 -6.87 11.54
CA ARG A 91 -6.81 -8.21 10.97
C ARG A 91 -7.21 -8.08 9.51
N VAL A 92 -6.27 -8.39 8.62
CA VAL A 92 -6.42 -8.23 7.18
C VAL A 92 -6.54 -9.60 6.54
N HIS A 93 -7.69 -9.88 5.95
CA HIS A 93 -7.92 -11.09 5.17
C HIS A 93 -7.82 -10.75 3.69
N ILE A 94 -7.00 -11.50 2.95
CA ILE A 94 -6.70 -11.24 1.54
C ILE A 94 -6.95 -12.51 0.73
N THR A 95 -7.76 -12.40 -0.31
CA THR A 95 -7.93 -13.42 -1.35
C THR A 95 -7.41 -12.85 -2.65
N ILE A 96 -6.34 -13.44 -3.20
CA ILE A 96 -5.78 -13.00 -4.47
C ILE A 96 -6.79 -13.28 -5.60
N PRO A 97 -7.21 -12.27 -6.39
CA PRO A 97 -8.09 -12.48 -7.53
C PRO A 97 -7.45 -13.39 -8.58
N ALA A 98 -8.23 -14.23 -9.26
CA ALA A 98 -7.73 -15.10 -10.33
C ALA A 98 -7.00 -14.33 -11.45
N ALA A 99 -7.42 -13.09 -11.73
CA ALA A 99 -6.75 -12.21 -12.70
C ALA A 99 -5.29 -11.88 -12.36
N PHE A 100 -4.85 -12.10 -11.11
CA PHE A 100 -3.50 -11.79 -10.63
C PHE A 100 -2.58 -13.02 -10.69
N GLU A 101 -3.07 -14.16 -11.18
CA GLU A 101 -2.33 -15.41 -11.24
C GLU A 101 -1.01 -15.27 -12.02
N GLY A 102 0.05 -15.88 -11.49
CA GLY A 102 1.40 -15.82 -12.07
C GLY A 102 2.07 -14.44 -11.99
N GLN A 103 1.46 -13.44 -11.34
CA GLN A 103 2.08 -12.14 -11.09
C GLN A 103 2.56 -12.04 -9.64
N GLU A 104 3.53 -11.15 -9.42
CA GLU A 104 3.86 -10.70 -8.07
C GLU A 104 2.71 -9.83 -7.54
N VAL A 105 2.18 -10.18 -6.36
CA VAL A 105 1.06 -9.47 -5.75
C VAL A 105 1.53 -8.70 -4.54
N GLN A 106 1.09 -7.44 -4.44
CA GLN A 106 1.52 -6.53 -3.40
C GLN A 106 0.33 -5.91 -2.66
N LEU A 107 0.36 -5.94 -1.32
CA LEU A 107 -0.62 -5.23 -0.48
C LEU A 107 -0.25 -3.77 -0.31
N SER A 108 -1.05 -2.86 -0.88
CA SER A 108 -0.93 -1.40 -0.72
C SER A 108 -1.62 -0.90 0.54
N TRP A 109 -0.85 -0.50 1.56
CA TRP A 109 -1.38 0.12 2.78
C TRP A 109 -0.92 1.58 2.91
N ASN A 110 -1.86 2.51 3.08
CA ASN A 110 -1.59 3.91 3.40
C ASN A 110 -2.61 4.42 4.42
N ALA A 111 -2.15 4.65 5.65
CA ALA A 111 -2.95 5.23 6.73
C ALA A 111 -2.30 6.50 7.33
N ASP A 112 -1.30 7.07 6.63
CA ASP A 112 -0.56 8.26 7.01
C ASP A 112 0.03 8.25 8.43
N ASN A 113 0.50 7.08 8.86
CA ASN A 113 1.01 6.86 10.21
C ASN A 113 1.98 5.67 10.25
N GLU A 114 2.40 5.27 11.45
CA GLU A 114 3.34 4.17 11.65
C GLU A 114 2.61 2.84 11.84
N GLY A 115 3.18 1.77 11.30
CA GLY A 115 2.71 0.44 11.59
C GLY A 115 3.70 -0.69 11.41
N LEU A 116 3.31 -1.89 11.83
CA LEU A 116 4.14 -3.09 11.74
C LEU A 116 3.29 -4.30 11.36
N ILE A 117 3.72 -4.99 10.30
CA ILE A 117 3.07 -6.20 9.81
C ILE A 117 3.62 -7.41 10.55
N TRP A 118 2.71 -8.28 10.97
CA TRP A 118 3.01 -9.53 11.64
C TRP A 118 2.41 -10.71 10.88
N THR A 119 3.15 -11.82 10.89
CA THR A 119 2.62 -13.14 10.54
C THR A 119 1.61 -13.62 11.58
N THR A 120 0.82 -14.65 11.24
CA THR A 120 -0.07 -15.34 12.19
C THR A 120 0.66 -15.98 13.37
N SER A 121 1.97 -16.25 13.25
CA SER A 121 2.80 -16.83 14.31
C SER A 121 3.56 -15.78 15.13
N GLY A 122 3.24 -14.48 15.00
CA GLY A 122 3.86 -13.42 15.80
C GLY A 122 5.25 -12.98 15.35
N LYS A 123 5.72 -13.43 14.16
CA LYS A 123 6.95 -12.90 13.56
C LYS A 123 6.68 -11.56 12.86
N PRO A 124 7.42 -10.48 13.19
CA PRO A 124 7.33 -9.22 12.44
C PRO A 124 7.94 -9.37 11.05
N LEU A 125 7.30 -8.76 10.05
CA LEU A 125 7.71 -8.82 8.64
C LEU A 125 8.26 -7.49 8.15
N GLN A 126 7.51 -6.40 8.33
CA GLN A 126 7.84 -5.11 7.73
C GLN A 126 7.20 -3.96 8.50
N GLY A 127 7.99 -2.92 8.77
CA GLY A 127 7.50 -1.63 9.27
C GLY A 127 6.92 -0.76 8.16
N LEU A 128 5.90 0.01 8.49
CA LEU A 128 5.21 0.98 7.65
C LEU A 128 5.36 2.36 8.28
N THR A 129 5.54 3.39 7.45
CA THR A 129 5.56 4.80 7.89
C THR A 129 4.74 5.68 6.94
N GLY A 130 4.06 6.70 7.47
CA GLY A 130 3.21 7.60 6.69
C GLY A 130 3.98 8.49 5.69
N GLY A 131 3.30 9.46 5.09
CA GLY A 131 3.98 10.45 4.23
C GLY A 131 4.09 10.11 2.74
N GLY A 132 3.11 9.38 2.20
CA GLY A 132 2.94 9.23 0.73
C GLY A 132 3.48 7.94 0.12
N ASN A 133 4.00 7.02 0.93
CA ASN A 133 4.49 5.74 0.45
C ASN A 133 3.37 4.69 0.40
N VAL A 134 3.30 3.98 -0.73
CA VAL A 134 2.57 2.72 -0.84
C VAL A 134 3.55 1.61 -0.47
N TYR A 135 3.28 0.90 0.62
CA TYR A 135 4.04 -0.28 0.95
C TYR A 135 3.56 -1.45 0.11
N LEU A 136 4.49 -2.35 -0.21
CA LEU A 136 4.28 -3.46 -1.12
C LEU A 136 4.82 -4.70 -0.42
N ILE A 137 3.94 -5.59 0.02
CA ILE A 137 4.32 -6.90 0.56
C ILE A 137 4.12 -7.93 -0.54
N THR A 138 5.17 -8.61 -0.99
CA THR A 138 5.02 -9.73 -1.91
C THR A 138 4.27 -10.88 -1.22
N LEU A 139 3.07 -11.16 -1.71
CA LEU A 139 2.22 -12.22 -1.17
C LEU A 139 2.47 -13.53 -1.92
N ALA A 140 2.90 -14.58 -1.21
CA ALA A 140 2.89 -15.94 -1.73
C ALA A 140 1.53 -16.60 -1.42
N SER A 141 1.02 -17.43 -2.34
CA SER A 141 -0.20 -18.20 -2.11
C SER A 141 0.07 -19.42 -1.22
N PRO A 142 -0.80 -19.74 -0.23
CA PRO A 142 -1.95 -18.94 0.22
C PRO A 142 -1.48 -17.75 1.08
N VAL A 143 -2.14 -16.61 0.89
CA VAL A 143 -1.79 -15.38 1.61
C VAL A 143 -2.23 -15.50 3.06
N PRO A 144 -1.33 -15.27 4.03
CA PRO A 144 -1.69 -15.36 5.43
C PRO A 144 -2.62 -14.20 5.82
N LEU A 145 -3.46 -14.49 6.82
CA LEU A 145 -4.01 -13.47 7.70
C LEU A 145 -2.86 -12.62 8.25
N LEU A 146 -2.90 -11.32 8.01
CA LEU A 146 -1.89 -10.40 8.53
C LEU A 146 -2.46 -9.60 9.68
N PHE A 147 -1.64 -9.39 10.70
CA PHE A 147 -1.92 -8.41 11.74
C PHE A 147 -1.10 -7.17 11.46
N LEU A 148 -1.75 -6.02 11.49
CA LEU A 148 -1.08 -4.72 11.38
C LEU A 148 -1.31 -3.94 12.65
N GLN A 149 -0.23 -3.64 13.36
CA GLN A 149 -0.25 -2.68 14.45
C GLN A 149 -0.11 -1.29 13.87
N LEU A 150 -1.00 -0.36 14.21
CA LEU A 150 -1.01 1.02 13.72
C LEU A 150 -0.97 1.98 14.90
N ILE A 151 -0.14 3.02 14.83
CA ILE A 151 -0.04 4.07 15.84
C ILE A 151 -0.56 5.37 15.23
N ALA A 152 -1.74 5.82 15.66
CA ALA A 152 -2.39 7.04 15.15
C ALA A 152 -1.84 8.32 15.79
#